data_AF-A0A5E4AG97-F1
#
_entry.id   AF-A0A5E4AG97-F1
#
_cell.length_a   1.000
_cell.length_b   1.000
_cell.length_c   1.000
_cell.angle_alpha   90.00
_cell.angle_beta   90.00
_cell.angle_gamma   90.00
#
_symmetry.space_group_name_H-M   'P 1'
#
loop_
_entity.id
_entity.type
_entity.pdbx_description
1 polymer ?
#
loop_
_entity_poly.entity_id
_entity_poly.type
_entity_poly.pdbx_seq_one_letter_code
_entity_poly.pdbx_strand_id
1 'polypeptide(L)'
;MEGSFTGGDVYQKHFLSRDYLATYYSFEDGPSPETEMIKFNLECLHKTFGPGGLWGDTLIDIGSGPTIYQVLAACEAFVDITLSDFTDRNREELEKWLRKEPGAHDWTSVLKFACELEGNSGGWQEKAEKLRARVKRVLKCDANLSNPLAPVVLPPADCVLTLLAMECACCSLDAYGAALRNLASLLKPGGHLVTSHAEHLVLHGGEVQVLLRVHEEGGGGAGGAGRWL
;
A
#
# COMPACT_ATOMS: atom_id res chain seq x y z
N MET A 1 -11.84 6.11 -27.16
CA MET A 1 -11.71 4.64 -27.08
C MET A 1 -11.73 4.30 -25.61
N GLU A 2 -12.81 3.70 -25.11
CA GLU A 2 -12.80 3.10 -23.78
C GLU A 2 -11.76 1.99 -23.80
N GLY A 3 -10.70 2.12 -23.00
CA GLY A 3 -9.70 1.07 -22.86
C GLY A 3 -10.38 -0.15 -22.26
N SER A 4 -10.21 -1.33 -22.87
CA SER A 4 -10.70 -2.58 -22.31
C SER A 4 -10.07 -2.79 -20.93
N PHE A 5 -10.90 -3.03 -19.91
CA PHE A 5 -10.43 -3.32 -18.56
C PHE A 5 -9.48 -4.53 -18.53
N THR A 6 -8.39 -4.44 -17.76
CA THR A 6 -7.40 -5.50 -17.62
C THR A 6 -7.81 -6.42 -16.47
N GLY A 7 -8.36 -7.60 -16.80
CA GLY A 7 -8.83 -8.57 -15.81
C GLY A 7 -7.73 -9.38 -15.13
N GLY A 8 -8.09 -10.12 -14.07
CA GLY A 8 -7.17 -10.90 -13.25
C GLY A 8 -6.31 -11.92 -14.02
N ASP A 9 -6.86 -12.59 -15.04
CA ASP A 9 -6.10 -13.54 -15.87
C ASP A 9 -4.92 -12.87 -16.60
N VAL A 10 -5.09 -11.61 -16.99
CA VAL A 10 -4.02 -10.83 -17.61
C VAL A 10 -2.92 -10.53 -16.60
N TYR A 11 -3.29 -10.14 -15.37
CA TYR A 11 -2.31 -9.94 -14.29
C TYR A 11 -1.51 -11.22 -14.02
N GLN A 12 -2.17 -12.38 -13.88
CA GLN A 12 -1.46 -13.63 -13.60
C GLN A 12 -0.52 -14.04 -14.73
N LYS A 13 -0.91 -13.81 -15.98
CA LYS A 13 -0.12 -14.23 -17.14
C LYS A 13 1.00 -13.25 -17.51
N HIS A 14 0.74 -11.96 -17.38
CA HIS A 14 1.52 -10.90 -18.01
C HIS A 14 2.16 -9.90 -17.04
N PHE A 15 1.74 -9.83 -15.78
CA PHE A 15 2.39 -8.93 -14.83
C PHE A 15 3.80 -9.44 -14.51
N LEU A 16 4.79 -8.57 -14.67
CA LEU A 16 6.21 -8.84 -14.43
C LEU A 16 6.67 -8.01 -13.23
N SER A 17 6.74 -8.66 -12.07
CA SER A 17 7.02 -8.01 -10.78
C SER A 17 8.34 -7.24 -10.77
N ARG A 18 9.38 -7.79 -11.40
CA ARG A 18 10.70 -7.13 -11.48
C ARG A 18 10.69 -5.92 -12.40
N ASP A 19 9.97 -5.97 -13.52
CA ASP A 19 9.85 -4.84 -14.43
C ASP A 19 9.06 -3.70 -13.76
N TYR A 20 8.02 -4.05 -12.99
CA TYR A 20 7.28 -3.11 -12.16
C TYR A 20 8.19 -2.44 -11.11
N LEU A 21 8.99 -3.23 -10.39
CA LEU A 21 9.96 -2.70 -9.41
C LEU A 21 11.03 -1.82 -10.06
N ALA A 22 11.55 -2.22 -11.21
CA ALA A 22 12.57 -1.44 -11.93
C ALA A 22 12.01 -0.13 -12.49
N THR A 23 10.74 -0.13 -12.93
CA THR A 23 10.09 1.06 -13.51
C THR A 23 9.74 2.09 -12.43
N TYR A 24 9.16 1.63 -11.32
CA TYR A 24 8.54 2.54 -10.35
C TYR A 24 9.33 2.67 -9.04
N TYR A 25 10.18 1.70 -8.68
CA TYR A 25 10.81 1.60 -7.35
C TYR A 25 12.34 1.45 -7.41
N SER A 26 12.97 1.93 -8.49
CA SER A 26 14.44 1.95 -8.60
C SER A 26 15.10 2.99 -7.69
N PHE A 27 14.33 3.96 -7.15
CA PHE A 27 14.76 5.02 -6.21
C PHE A 27 16.16 5.56 -6.54
N GLU A 28 16.36 5.87 -7.84
CA GLU A 28 17.62 6.33 -8.39
C GLU A 28 18.00 7.73 -7.88
N ASP A 29 19.29 8.07 -7.98
CA ASP A 29 19.81 9.39 -7.59
C ASP A 29 19.33 10.48 -8.56
N GLY A 30 18.12 11.00 -8.34
CA GLY A 30 17.57 12.12 -9.08
C GLY A 30 16.06 12.28 -8.91
N PRO A 31 15.52 13.50 -9.14
CA PRO A 31 14.08 13.70 -9.14
C PRO A 31 13.45 13.00 -10.35
N SER A 32 12.59 12.02 -10.09
CA SER A 32 11.67 11.43 -11.08
C SER A 32 10.25 11.45 -10.52
N PRO A 33 9.21 11.52 -11.38
CA PRO A 33 7.82 11.45 -10.94
C PRO A 33 7.53 10.22 -10.06
N GLU A 34 8.15 9.08 -10.37
CA GLU A 34 8.02 7.83 -9.63
C GLU A 34 8.63 7.95 -8.22
N THR A 35 9.84 8.50 -8.11
CA THR A 35 10.52 8.72 -6.83
C THR A 35 9.74 9.71 -5.95
N GLU A 36 9.22 10.79 -6.52
CA GLU A 36 8.44 11.78 -5.77
C GLU A 36 7.09 11.21 -5.30
N MET A 37 6.45 10.36 -6.11
CA MET A 37 5.24 9.64 -5.71
C MET A 37 5.49 8.70 -4.52
N ILE A 38 6.62 7.98 -4.52
CA ILE A 38 7.00 7.12 -3.39
C ILE A 38 7.26 7.95 -2.14
N LYS A 39 8.04 9.05 -2.25
CA LYS A 39 8.31 9.94 -1.10
C LYS A 39 7.02 10.50 -0.52
N PHE A 40 6.11 10.98 -1.37
CA PHE A 40 4.80 11.47 -0.95
C PHE A 40 4.00 10.42 -0.17
N ASN A 41 3.93 9.18 -0.67
CA ASN A 41 3.25 8.10 0.05
C ASN A 41 3.97 7.78 1.37
N LEU A 42 5.30 7.72 1.41
CA LEU A 42 6.06 7.48 2.64
C LEU A 42 5.83 8.58 3.68
N GLU A 43 5.75 9.84 3.29
CA GLU A 43 5.40 10.96 4.18
C GLU A 43 3.98 10.84 4.72
N CYS A 44 3.01 10.50 3.87
CA CYS A 44 1.62 10.30 4.29
C CYS A 44 1.50 9.12 5.26
N LEU A 45 2.18 8.01 4.97
CA LEU A 45 2.20 6.82 5.83
C LEU A 45 2.92 7.09 7.14
N HIS A 46 4.01 7.87 7.13
CA HIS A 46 4.68 8.30 8.35
C HIS A 46 3.76 9.17 9.22
N LYS A 47 3.00 10.11 8.64
CA LYS A 47 1.98 10.87 9.39
C LYS A 47 0.85 9.99 9.92
N THR A 48 0.47 8.96 9.16
CA THR A 48 -0.65 8.07 9.50
C THR A 48 -0.29 7.09 10.61
N PHE A 49 0.91 6.51 10.58
CA PHE A 49 1.34 5.43 11.48
C PHE A 49 2.45 5.82 12.46
N GLY A 50 2.98 7.04 12.35
CA GLY A 50 4.02 7.57 13.24
C GLY A 50 3.47 7.99 14.61
N PRO A 51 4.28 8.71 15.41
CA PRO A 51 3.90 9.13 16.76
C PRO A 51 2.56 9.88 16.80
N GLY A 52 1.61 9.36 17.58
CA GLY A 52 0.25 9.93 17.70
C GLY A 52 -0.72 9.52 16.60
N GLY A 53 -0.28 8.70 15.63
CA GLY A 53 -1.11 8.15 14.57
C GLY A 53 -1.85 6.86 14.96
N LEU A 54 -2.27 6.11 13.94
CA LEU A 54 -2.94 4.83 14.07
C LEU A 54 -2.00 3.76 14.61
N TRP A 55 -2.52 2.93 15.50
CA TRP A 55 -1.83 1.77 16.07
C TRP A 55 -2.82 0.64 16.35
N GLY A 56 -2.32 -0.58 16.49
CA GLY A 56 -3.15 -1.74 16.80
C GLY A 56 -2.35 -3.03 16.77
N ASP A 57 -3.03 -4.17 16.94
CA ASP A 57 -2.34 -5.46 16.93
C ASP A 57 -2.11 -5.95 15.49
N THR A 58 -3.13 -5.77 14.64
CA THR A 58 -3.25 -6.45 13.35
C THR A 58 -3.49 -5.49 12.18
N LEU A 59 -2.66 -5.60 11.14
CA LEU A 59 -2.83 -4.89 9.87
C LEU A 59 -2.85 -5.87 8.70
N ILE A 60 -3.81 -5.71 7.79
CA ILE A 60 -3.89 -6.46 6.53
C ILE A 60 -3.70 -5.51 5.37
N ASP A 61 -2.62 -5.69 4.61
CA ASP A 61 -2.38 -4.99 3.35
C ASP A 61 -2.96 -5.80 2.18
N ILE A 62 -3.84 -5.17 1.39
CA ILE A 62 -4.54 -5.77 0.26
C ILE A 62 -4.04 -5.13 -1.04
N GLY A 63 -3.55 -5.98 -1.94
CA GLY A 63 -2.94 -5.52 -3.20
C GLY A 63 -1.53 -4.97 -2.98
N SER A 64 -0.74 -5.62 -2.14
CA SER A 64 0.63 -5.22 -1.81
C SER A 64 1.55 -5.08 -3.03
N GLY A 65 1.21 -5.74 -4.14
CA GLY A 65 2.13 -5.95 -5.25
C GLY A 65 3.41 -6.64 -4.78
N PRO A 66 4.55 -6.43 -5.46
CA PRO A 66 5.85 -6.92 -5.01
C PRO A 66 6.53 -5.94 -4.03
N THR A 67 5.77 -5.09 -3.32
CA THR A 67 6.30 -3.91 -2.62
C THR A 67 6.10 -3.96 -1.11
N ILE A 68 7.01 -3.31 -0.38
CA ILE A 68 7.01 -3.27 1.10
C ILE A 68 7.00 -1.85 1.68
N TYR A 69 7.15 -0.82 0.85
CA TYR A 69 7.30 0.57 1.31
C TYR A 69 6.10 1.04 2.12
N GLN A 70 4.91 0.56 1.75
CA GLN A 70 3.63 0.93 2.31
C GLN A 70 3.45 0.51 3.78
N VAL A 71 4.26 -0.45 4.25
CA VAL A 71 4.21 -0.96 5.64
C VAL A 71 5.44 -0.58 6.47
N LEU A 72 6.33 0.27 5.97
CA LEU A 72 7.57 0.67 6.68
C LEU A 72 7.32 1.51 7.93
N ALA A 73 6.37 2.44 7.88
CA ALA A 73 5.92 3.19 9.05
C ALA A 73 4.99 2.33 9.92
N ALA A 74 4.11 1.54 9.27
CA ALA A 74 3.13 0.71 9.97
C ALA A 74 3.76 -0.36 10.88
N CYS A 75 4.96 -0.87 10.55
CA CYS A 75 5.62 -1.89 11.38
C CYS A 75 6.11 -1.38 12.75
N GLU A 76 6.10 -0.07 12.96
CA GLU A 76 6.32 0.56 14.27
C GLU A 76 5.06 0.51 15.15
N ALA A 77 3.88 0.50 14.54
CA ALA A 77 2.59 0.62 15.21
C ALA A 77 1.77 -0.68 15.26
N PHE A 78 2.09 -1.67 14.40
CA PHE A 78 1.39 -2.95 14.30
C PHE A 78 2.34 -4.14 14.47
N VAL A 79 1.91 -5.14 15.25
CA VAL A 79 2.76 -6.28 15.64
C VAL A 79 2.57 -7.53 14.77
N ASP A 80 1.44 -7.64 14.09
CA ASP A 80 1.09 -8.69 13.12
C ASP A 80 0.63 -8.04 11.81
N ILE A 81 1.47 -8.13 10.78
CA ILE A 81 1.19 -7.62 9.43
C ILE A 81 0.97 -8.80 8.48
N THR A 82 -0.13 -8.75 7.74
CA THR A 82 -0.40 -9.64 6.62
C THR A 82 -0.22 -8.86 5.33
N LEU A 83 0.67 -9.31 4.45
CA LEU A 83 0.74 -8.81 3.08
C LEU A 83 -0.10 -9.71 2.18
N SER A 84 -0.75 -9.14 1.17
CA SER A 84 -1.51 -9.96 0.24
C SER A 84 -1.62 -9.35 -1.15
N ASP A 85 -1.53 -10.20 -2.16
CA ASP A 85 -1.65 -9.77 -3.55
C ASP A 85 -2.35 -10.83 -4.40
N PHE A 86 -3.07 -10.37 -5.42
CA PHE A 86 -3.68 -11.27 -6.39
C PHE A 86 -2.59 -11.97 -7.22
N THR A 87 -1.56 -11.29 -7.69
CA THR A 87 -0.60 -11.87 -8.63
C THR A 87 0.40 -12.79 -7.92
N ASP A 88 0.57 -14.01 -8.41
CA ASP A 88 1.42 -15.01 -7.73
C ASP A 88 2.89 -14.58 -7.70
N ARG A 89 3.40 -14.03 -8.82
CA ARG A 89 4.77 -13.51 -8.94
C ARG A 89 5.07 -12.36 -7.97
N ASN A 90 4.07 -11.54 -7.65
CA ASN A 90 4.24 -10.46 -6.67
C ASN A 90 4.50 -11.02 -5.28
N ARG A 91 3.72 -12.02 -4.87
CA ARG A 91 3.91 -12.70 -3.59
C ARG A 91 5.25 -13.43 -3.52
N GLU A 92 5.71 -14.01 -4.63
CA GLU A 92 7.04 -14.61 -4.71
C GLU A 92 8.16 -13.59 -4.47
N GLU A 93 8.08 -12.38 -5.04
CA GLU A 93 9.07 -11.32 -4.80
C GLU A 93 9.04 -10.80 -3.35
N LEU A 94 7.85 -10.70 -2.73
CA LEU A 94 7.73 -10.39 -1.30
C LEU A 94 8.44 -11.45 -0.44
N GLU A 95 8.17 -12.72 -0.70
CA GLU A 95 8.77 -13.84 0.04
C GLU A 95 10.29 -13.89 -0.11
N LYS A 96 10.83 -13.62 -1.31
CA LYS A 96 12.29 -13.48 -1.53
C LYS A 96 12.89 -12.44 -0.60
N TRP A 97 12.28 -11.27 -0.51
CA TRP A 97 12.78 -10.19 0.35
C TRP A 97 12.66 -10.52 1.84
N LEU A 98 11.55 -11.14 2.26
CA LEU A 98 11.32 -11.57 3.64
C LEU A 98 12.34 -12.61 4.09
N ARG A 99 12.69 -13.56 3.21
CA ARG A 99 13.66 -14.64 3.49
C ARG A 99 15.11 -14.28 3.22
N LYS A 100 15.39 -13.05 2.77
CA LYS A 100 16.73 -12.58 2.40
C LYS A 100 17.36 -13.45 1.30
N GLU A 101 16.54 -13.90 0.36
CA GLU A 101 17.03 -14.73 -0.76
C GLU A 101 17.90 -13.88 -1.72
N PRO A 102 18.95 -14.49 -2.33
CA PRO A 102 19.71 -13.83 -3.38
C PRO A 102 18.81 -13.35 -4.52
N GLY A 103 18.99 -12.10 -4.94
CA GLY A 103 18.19 -11.49 -6.00
C GLY A 103 16.82 -10.96 -5.55
N ALA A 104 16.57 -10.85 -4.23
CA ALA A 104 15.53 -9.99 -3.70
C ALA A 104 15.81 -8.51 -4.07
N HIS A 105 14.75 -7.73 -4.28
CA HIS A 105 14.87 -6.30 -4.58
C HIS A 105 15.58 -5.54 -3.47
N ASP A 106 16.45 -4.61 -3.86
CA ASP A 106 17.16 -3.74 -2.91
C ASP A 106 16.27 -2.56 -2.52
N TRP A 107 15.72 -2.61 -1.31
CA TRP A 107 14.90 -1.54 -0.74
C TRP A 107 15.71 -0.54 0.10
N THR A 108 17.05 -0.58 0.07
CA THR A 108 17.90 0.20 0.97
C THR A 108 17.62 1.71 0.92
N SER A 109 17.50 2.31 -0.26
CA SER A 109 17.24 3.75 -0.39
C SER A 109 15.87 4.15 0.19
N VAL A 110 14.85 3.34 -0.08
CA VAL A 110 13.48 3.53 0.46
C VAL A 110 13.46 3.37 1.98
N LEU A 111 14.15 2.35 2.51
CA LEU A 111 14.30 2.12 3.94
C LEU A 111 14.99 3.30 4.64
N LYS A 112 16.07 3.83 4.04
CA LYS A 112 16.78 5.00 4.58
C LYS A 112 15.87 6.23 4.62
N PHE A 113 15.10 6.48 3.56
CA PHE A 113 14.16 7.60 3.53
C PHE A 113 13.06 7.46 4.59
N ALA A 114 12.47 6.27 4.73
CA ALA A 114 11.49 6.01 5.80
C ALA A 114 12.08 6.24 7.20
N CYS A 115 13.31 5.79 7.42
CA CYS A 115 14.06 6.04 8.65
C CYS A 115 14.43 7.51 8.86
N GLU A 116 14.69 8.27 7.81
CA GLU A 116 14.92 9.72 7.87
C GLU A 116 13.67 10.47 8.33
N LEU A 117 12.49 10.12 7.80
CA LEU A 117 11.21 10.67 8.26
C LEU A 117 10.98 10.42 9.76
N GLU A 118 11.47 9.30 10.28
CA GLU A 118 11.41 8.94 11.71
C GLU A 118 12.52 9.56 12.57
N GLY A 119 13.41 10.37 11.97
CA GLY A 119 14.53 10.99 12.68
C GLY A 119 15.70 10.07 12.98
N ASN A 120 15.78 8.90 12.32
CA ASN A 120 16.84 7.90 12.53
C ASN A 120 17.36 7.29 11.22
N SER A 121 17.96 8.10 10.34
CA SER A 121 18.46 7.65 9.02
C SER A 121 19.50 6.50 9.07
N GLY A 122 20.18 6.31 10.21
CA GLY A 122 21.14 5.21 10.42
C GLY A 122 20.51 3.86 10.77
N GLY A 123 19.23 3.82 11.15
CA GLY A 123 18.55 2.62 11.66
C GLY A 123 17.93 1.69 10.60
N TRP A 124 18.23 1.88 9.32
CA TRP A 124 17.50 1.23 8.23
C TRP A 124 17.61 -0.31 8.24
N GLN A 125 18.74 -0.88 8.69
CA GLN A 125 18.86 -2.34 8.85
C GLN A 125 17.94 -2.86 9.97
N GLU A 126 17.86 -2.16 11.09
CA GLU A 126 16.97 -2.53 12.20
C GLU A 126 15.52 -2.46 11.76
N LYS A 127 15.13 -1.41 11.02
CA LYS A 127 13.79 -1.30 10.43
C LYS A 127 13.48 -2.46 9.49
N ALA A 128 14.43 -2.83 8.62
CA ALA A 128 14.24 -3.96 7.71
C ALA A 128 13.99 -5.27 8.48
N GLU A 129 14.79 -5.55 9.52
CA GLU A 129 14.59 -6.74 10.37
C GLU A 129 13.28 -6.68 11.16
N LYS A 130 12.92 -5.50 11.69
CA LYS A 130 11.65 -5.29 12.38
C LYS A 130 10.48 -5.59 11.46
N LEU A 131 10.46 -5.03 10.25
CA LEU A 131 9.41 -5.30 9.28
C LEU A 131 9.33 -6.80 8.95
N ARG A 132 10.45 -7.46 8.65
CA ARG A 132 10.48 -8.92 8.41
C ARG A 132 9.87 -9.70 9.58
N ALA A 133 10.13 -9.28 10.81
CA ALA A 133 9.57 -9.91 12.00
C ALA A 133 8.07 -9.58 12.20
N ARG A 134 7.59 -8.42 11.76
CA ARG A 134 6.17 -8.03 11.83
C ARG A 134 5.31 -8.71 10.78
N VAL A 135 5.84 -8.94 9.57
CA VAL A 135 5.12 -9.67 8.53
C VAL A 135 5.01 -11.13 8.92
N LYS A 136 3.79 -11.58 9.20
CA LYS A 136 3.53 -12.97 9.67
C LYS A 136 3.15 -13.91 8.54
N ARG A 137 2.65 -13.37 7.43
CA ARG A 137 2.16 -14.15 6.29
C ARG A 137 2.03 -13.30 5.04
N VAL A 138 2.22 -13.95 3.89
CA VAL A 138 1.94 -13.42 2.55
C VAL A 138 0.82 -14.28 1.94
N LEU A 139 -0.34 -13.69 1.63
CA LEU A 139 -1.53 -14.43 1.21
C LEU A 139 -1.99 -14.04 -0.20
N LYS A 140 -2.66 -14.97 -0.89
CA LYS A 140 -3.45 -14.62 -2.08
C LYS A 140 -4.67 -13.82 -1.62
N CYS A 141 -4.99 -12.74 -2.34
CA CYS A 141 -6.24 -12.01 -2.16
C CYS A 141 -6.98 -11.79 -3.48
N ASP A 142 -8.28 -11.49 -3.40
CA ASP A 142 -9.10 -10.98 -4.49
C ASP A 142 -10.19 -10.07 -3.91
N ALA A 143 -10.09 -8.76 -4.15
CA ALA A 143 -11.00 -7.76 -3.59
C ALA A 143 -12.45 -7.90 -4.10
N ASN A 144 -12.68 -8.67 -5.17
CA ASN A 144 -14.02 -8.94 -5.70
C ASN A 144 -14.77 -10.02 -4.92
N LEU A 145 -14.08 -10.76 -4.05
CA LEU A 145 -14.70 -11.78 -3.20
C LEU A 145 -15.24 -11.14 -1.92
N SER A 146 -16.38 -11.66 -1.43
CA SER A 146 -16.97 -11.21 -0.16
C SER A 146 -16.03 -11.39 1.02
N ASN A 147 -15.22 -12.45 1.03
CA ASN A 147 -14.00 -12.56 1.84
C ASN A 147 -12.79 -12.40 0.90
N PRO A 148 -12.10 -11.24 0.91
CA PRO A 148 -10.96 -11.01 0.03
C PRO A 148 -9.80 -11.98 0.21
N LEU A 149 -9.68 -12.67 1.36
CA LEU A 149 -8.59 -13.60 1.67
C LEU A 149 -9.00 -15.06 1.50
N ALA A 150 -10.16 -15.35 0.90
CA ALA A 150 -10.65 -16.72 0.73
C ALA A 150 -9.59 -17.64 0.07
N PRO A 151 -9.45 -18.90 0.52
CA PRO A 151 -10.26 -19.57 1.54
C PRO A 151 -9.80 -19.31 3.00
N VAL A 152 -8.78 -18.47 3.21
CA VAL A 152 -8.30 -18.13 4.54
C VAL A 152 -9.31 -17.22 5.23
N VAL A 153 -9.53 -17.47 6.52
CA VAL A 153 -10.34 -16.61 7.39
C VAL A 153 -9.43 -16.17 8.54
N LEU A 154 -9.11 -14.88 8.55
CA LEU A 154 -8.39 -14.25 9.65
C LEU A 154 -9.40 -13.62 10.63
N PRO A 155 -9.02 -13.42 11.91
CA PRO A 155 -9.76 -12.54 12.80
C PRO A 155 -9.91 -11.14 12.19
N PRO A 156 -10.98 -10.39 12.48
CA PRO A 156 -11.10 -9.01 12.04
C PRO A 156 -9.89 -8.18 12.50
N ALA A 157 -9.38 -7.33 11.62
CA ALA A 157 -8.16 -6.56 11.81
C ALA A 157 -8.41 -5.16 12.38
N ASP A 158 -7.40 -4.60 13.04
CA ASP A 158 -7.43 -3.21 13.51
C ASP A 158 -7.28 -2.22 12.34
N CYS A 159 -6.51 -2.60 11.33
CA CYS A 159 -6.28 -1.79 10.14
C CYS A 159 -6.30 -2.64 8.86
N VAL A 160 -6.91 -2.11 7.80
CA VAL A 160 -6.77 -2.59 6.42
C VAL A 160 -6.09 -1.49 5.62
N LEU A 161 -5.04 -1.85 4.89
CA LEU A 161 -4.25 -0.98 4.05
C LEU A 161 -4.44 -1.39 2.58
N THR A 162 -4.57 -0.44 1.66
CA THR A 162 -4.49 -0.72 0.22
C THR A 162 -4.01 0.50 -0.55
N LEU A 163 -2.87 0.39 -1.22
CA LEU A 163 -2.26 1.48 -1.98
C LEU A 163 -2.14 1.10 -3.45
N LEU A 164 -2.66 1.96 -4.33
CA LEU A 164 -2.50 1.89 -5.79
C LEU A 164 -2.97 0.58 -6.44
N ALA A 165 -3.88 -0.14 -5.79
CA ALA A 165 -4.35 -1.46 -6.22
C ALA A 165 -5.82 -1.48 -6.64
N MET A 166 -6.67 -0.71 -5.97
CA MET A 166 -8.13 -0.81 -6.12
C MET A 166 -8.61 -0.26 -7.45
N GLU A 167 -8.00 0.84 -7.93
CA GLU A 167 -8.24 1.42 -9.25
C GLU A 167 -7.81 0.49 -10.39
N CYS A 168 -6.86 -0.41 -10.14
CA CYS A 168 -6.43 -1.42 -11.08
C CYS A 168 -7.35 -2.66 -11.05
N ALA A 169 -7.84 -3.02 -9.87
CA ALA A 169 -8.66 -4.22 -9.67
C ALA A 169 -10.14 -4.03 -10.04
N CYS A 170 -10.63 -2.77 -10.10
CA CYS A 170 -12.05 -2.47 -10.27
C CYS A 170 -12.33 -1.86 -11.65
N CYS A 171 -13.24 -2.47 -12.42
CA CYS A 171 -13.58 -2.02 -13.77
C CYS A 171 -14.60 -0.89 -13.84
N SER A 172 -15.18 -0.51 -12.72
CA SER A 172 -16.20 0.53 -12.61
C SER A 172 -16.27 1.09 -11.19
N LEU A 173 -16.92 2.23 -11.03
CA LEU A 173 -17.18 2.81 -9.70
C LEU A 173 -18.04 1.88 -8.83
N ASP A 174 -18.98 1.16 -9.42
CA ASP A 174 -19.79 0.17 -8.70
C ASP A 174 -18.94 -1.01 -8.20
N ALA A 175 -18.01 -1.49 -9.02
CA ALA A 175 -17.05 -2.52 -8.63
C ALA A 175 -16.14 -2.01 -7.50
N TYR A 176 -15.65 -0.77 -7.60
CA TYR A 176 -14.85 -0.13 -6.56
C TYR A 176 -15.61 -0.03 -5.24
N GLY A 177 -16.86 0.45 -5.28
CA GLY A 177 -17.72 0.52 -4.08
C GLY A 177 -18.03 -0.85 -3.49
N ALA A 178 -18.20 -1.90 -4.31
CA ALA A 178 -18.35 -3.26 -3.83
C ALA A 178 -17.07 -3.79 -3.17
N ALA A 179 -15.92 -3.53 -3.79
CA ALA A 179 -14.63 -3.96 -3.26
C ALA A 179 -14.31 -3.27 -1.92
N LEU A 180 -14.62 -1.97 -1.76
CA LEU A 180 -14.51 -1.29 -0.46
C LEU A 180 -15.37 -1.95 0.63
N ARG A 181 -16.59 -2.40 0.31
CA ARG A 181 -17.44 -3.15 1.27
C ARG A 181 -16.82 -4.49 1.64
N ASN A 182 -16.19 -5.17 0.68
CA ASN A 182 -15.48 -6.42 0.94
C ASN A 182 -14.26 -6.20 1.84
N LEU A 183 -13.49 -5.12 1.61
CA LEU A 183 -12.37 -4.73 2.50
C LEU A 183 -12.86 -4.41 3.91
N ALA A 184 -13.96 -3.67 4.04
CA ALA A 184 -14.56 -3.34 5.33
C ALA A 184 -14.99 -4.60 6.11
N SER A 185 -15.31 -5.70 5.43
CA SER A 185 -15.65 -6.97 6.10
C SER A 185 -14.46 -7.61 6.84
N LEU A 186 -13.22 -7.19 6.53
CA LEU A 186 -12.01 -7.62 7.22
C LEU A 186 -11.72 -6.79 8.49
N LEU A 187 -12.43 -5.69 8.72
CA LEU A 187 -12.17 -4.78 9.85
C LEU A 187 -12.95 -5.16 11.10
N LYS A 188 -12.34 -4.93 12.26
CA LYS A 188 -13.07 -4.83 13.54
C LYS A 188 -14.05 -3.64 13.47
N PRO A 189 -15.15 -3.67 14.25
CA PRO A 189 -15.90 -2.45 14.52
C PRO A 189 -14.98 -1.37 15.09
N GLY A 190 -14.93 -0.20 14.45
CA GLY A 190 -14.01 0.89 14.80
C GLY A 190 -12.59 0.77 14.24
N GLY A 191 -12.31 -0.26 13.42
CA GLY A 191 -11.04 -0.37 12.69
C GLY A 191 -10.92 0.64 11.56
N HIS A 192 -9.70 0.78 11.03
CA HIS A 192 -9.36 1.82 10.05
C HIS A 192 -9.07 1.25 8.66
N LEU A 193 -9.62 1.88 7.63
CA LEU A 193 -9.20 1.69 6.25
C LEU A 193 -8.25 2.83 5.85
N VAL A 194 -7.02 2.49 5.48
CA VAL A 194 -6.04 3.44 4.95
C VAL A 194 -5.84 3.13 3.46
N THR A 195 -5.98 4.14 2.60
CA THR A 195 -5.85 3.95 1.16
C THR A 195 -5.17 5.14 0.47
N SER A 196 -4.43 4.84 -0.60
CA SER A 196 -3.93 5.80 -1.58
C SER A 196 -4.32 5.30 -2.96
N HIS A 197 -4.81 6.19 -3.82
CA HIS A 197 -5.27 5.87 -5.16
C HIS A 197 -4.83 6.99 -6.11
N ALA A 198 -4.52 6.64 -7.35
CA ALA A 198 -4.22 7.60 -8.39
C ALA A 198 -5.51 8.12 -9.04
N GLU A 199 -5.92 9.36 -8.75
CA GLU A 199 -6.92 10.06 -9.56
C GLU A 199 -6.21 10.90 -10.64
N HIS A 200 -6.54 10.69 -11.91
CA HIS A 200 -6.19 11.54 -13.06
C HIS A 200 -4.73 12.07 -13.12
N LEU A 201 -3.83 11.35 -13.83
CA LEU A 201 -2.61 11.99 -14.36
C LEU A 201 -3.00 12.98 -15.47
N VAL A 202 -3.19 14.25 -15.12
CA VAL A 202 -3.18 15.35 -16.10
C VAL A 202 -1.80 15.99 -16.08
N LEU A 203 -0.96 15.60 -17.05
CA LEU A 203 0.32 16.28 -17.28
C LEU A 203 0.06 17.65 -17.92
N HIS A 204 -0.22 18.66 -17.10
CA HIS A 204 -0.07 20.06 -17.50
C HIS A 204 1.16 20.65 -16.81
N GLY A 205 2.23 20.87 -17.58
CA GLY A 205 3.23 21.88 -17.24
C GLY A 205 4.12 21.67 -16.01
N GLY A 206 4.27 20.44 -15.50
CA GLY A 206 5.34 20.12 -14.53
C GLY A 206 4.97 20.21 -13.05
N GLU A 207 3.69 20.23 -12.68
CA GLU A 207 3.25 20.05 -11.30
C GLU A 207 2.34 18.81 -11.17
N VAL A 208 2.70 17.89 -10.29
CA VAL A 208 1.87 16.74 -9.89
C VAL A 208 1.08 17.16 -8.65
N GLN A 209 -0.22 17.41 -8.79
CA GLN A 209 -1.13 17.53 -7.64
C GLN A 209 -1.84 16.20 -7.42
N VAL A 210 -1.43 15.46 -6.39
CA VAL A 210 -2.16 14.28 -5.90
C VAL A 210 -3.23 14.77 -4.92
N LEU A 211 -4.49 14.76 -5.33
CA LEU A 211 -5.62 15.08 -4.44
C LEU A 211 -5.96 13.85 -3.60
N LEU A 212 -5.36 13.72 -2.42
CA LEU A 212 -5.80 12.72 -1.43
C LEU A 212 -7.01 13.24 -0.65
N ARG A 213 -8.17 12.58 -0.76
CA ARG A 213 -9.23 12.69 0.26
C ARG A 213 -9.01 11.61 1.32
N VAL A 214 -8.51 12.02 2.49
CA VAL A 214 -8.64 11.21 3.70
C VAL A 214 -10.08 11.38 4.20
N HIS A 215 -10.87 10.30 4.18
CA HIS A 215 -12.22 10.31 4.72
C HIS A 215 -12.16 9.85 6.18
N GLU A 216 -12.16 10.78 7.12
CA GLU A 216 -12.47 10.47 8.52
C GLU A 216 -13.99 10.33 8.66
N GLU A 217 -14.49 9.13 8.93
CA GLU A 217 -15.85 9.01 9.49
C GLU A 217 -15.81 9.41 10.97
N GLY A 218 -16.06 10.70 11.22
CA GLY A 218 -16.18 11.26 12.55
C GLY A 218 -17.11 12.49 12.55
N GLY A 219 -18.39 12.25 12.81
CA GLY A 219 -19.31 13.22 13.45
C GLY A 219 -19.55 14.56 12.74
N GLY A 220 -20.69 14.63 12.04
CA GLY A 220 -21.43 15.82 11.59
C GLY A 220 -20.86 17.22 11.89
N GLY A 221 -20.58 17.97 10.83
CA GLY A 221 -20.36 19.41 10.91
C GLY A 221 -20.07 20.01 9.54
N ALA A 222 -20.83 21.03 9.16
CA ALA A 222 -20.85 21.60 7.82
C ALA A 222 -19.54 22.28 7.38
N GLY A 223 -19.22 22.12 6.10
CA GLY A 223 -18.87 23.21 5.17
C GLY A 223 -17.59 24.02 5.42
N GLY A 224 -16.64 23.92 4.50
CA GLY A 224 -15.58 24.91 4.37
C GLY A 224 -14.55 24.56 3.31
N ALA A 225 -14.74 25.07 2.09
CA ALA A 225 -13.70 25.07 1.06
C ALA A 225 -12.53 25.94 1.53
N GLY A 226 -11.37 25.33 1.77
CA GLY A 226 -10.12 26.01 2.12
C GLY A 226 -9.09 25.81 1.03
N ARG A 227 -8.85 26.86 0.24
CA ARG A 227 -7.73 27.00 -0.69
C ARG A 227 -6.46 27.24 0.12
N TRP A 228 -5.43 26.43 -0.06
CA TRP A 228 -4.08 26.76 0.43
C TRP A 228 -3.08 26.59 -0.71
N LEU A 229 -2.10 27.51 -0.67
CA LEU A 229 -1.14 27.90 -1.70
C LEU A 229 -0.36 26.74 -2.33
#